data_AF-W7C7S0-F1
#
_entry.id   AF-W7C7S0-F1
#
_cell.length_a   1.000
_cell.length_b   1.000
_cell.length_c   1.000
_cell.angle_alpha   90.00
_cell.angle_beta   90.00
_cell.angle_gamma   90.00
#
_symmetry.space_group_name_H-M   'P 1'
#
loop_
_entity.id
_entity.type
_entity.pdbx_description
1 polymer ?
#
loop_
_entity_poly.entity_id
_entity_poly.type
_entity_poly.pdbx_seq_one_letter_code
_entity_poly.pdbx_strand_id
1 'polypeptide(L)'
;MTKLELTEYLEANLSAHTIFIENAFAYQEAKNKRRPNKKRWTEEKMMRATNKMWLDFVGNVFEKLKLEVRKDTSVSSWEDFIAKYEMLDSLDEAIISIEFE
;
A
#
# COMPACT_ATOMS: atom_id res chain seq x y z
N MET A 1 -7.15 2.60 15.70
CA MET A 1 -6.03 2.15 14.86
C MET A 1 -5.11 3.32 14.52
N THR A 2 -3.80 3.16 14.71
CA THR A 2 -2.74 4.07 14.26
C THR A 2 -2.35 3.77 12.81
N LYS A 3 -1.54 4.62 12.17
CA LYS A 3 -1.05 4.34 10.81
C LYS A 3 -0.23 3.04 10.76
N LEU A 4 0.59 2.77 11.78
CA LEU A 4 1.40 1.54 11.85
C LEU A 4 0.50 0.31 11.95
N GLU A 5 -0.47 0.33 12.86
CA GLU A 5 -1.44 -0.76 13.03
C GLU A 5 -2.23 -1.01 11.73
N LEU A 6 -2.63 0.03 11.00
CA LEU A 6 -3.30 -0.13 9.71
C LEU A 6 -2.36 -0.75 8.67
N THR A 7 -1.09 -0.33 8.62
CA THR A 7 -0.11 -0.95 7.71
C THR A 7 0.00 -2.44 7.97
N GLU A 8 0.25 -2.84 9.22
CA GLU A 8 0.39 -4.26 9.60
C GLU A 8 -0.89 -5.05 9.31
N TYR A 9 -2.06 -4.44 9.57
CA TYR A 9 -3.35 -5.04 9.25
C TYR A 9 -3.52 -5.26 7.74
N LEU A 10 -3.25 -4.25 6.91
CA LEU A 10 -3.40 -4.36 5.46
C LEU A 10 -2.39 -5.36 4.86
N GLU A 11 -1.14 -5.37 5.34
CA GLU A 11 -0.12 -6.33 4.87
C GLU A 11 -0.49 -7.79 5.16
N ALA A 12 -1.22 -8.04 6.25
CA ALA A 12 -1.66 -9.37 6.66
C ALA A 12 -2.97 -9.82 6.01
N ASN A 13 -3.81 -8.89 5.56
CA ASN A 13 -5.18 -9.20 5.11
C ASN A 13 -5.43 -8.94 3.62
N LEU A 14 -4.66 -8.08 2.95
CA LEU A 14 -4.82 -7.85 1.51
C LEU A 14 -4.15 -8.96 0.71
N SER A 15 -4.94 -9.64 -0.12
CA SER A 15 -4.41 -10.65 -1.02
C SER A 15 -3.51 -10.04 -2.10
N ALA A 16 -3.78 -8.80 -2.50
CA ALA A 16 -3.03 -8.08 -3.51
C ALA A 16 -1.77 -7.38 -2.97
N HIS A 17 -1.46 -7.46 -1.67
CA HIS A 17 -0.24 -6.87 -1.11
C HIS A 17 1.01 -7.38 -1.82
N THR A 18 1.14 -8.69 -2.04
CA THR A 18 2.28 -9.26 -2.76
C THR A 18 2.36 -8.74 -4.20
N ILE A 19 1.22 -8.62 -4.88
CA ILE A 19 1.13 -8.08 -6.25
C ILE A 19 1.63 -6.62 -6.29
N PHE A 20 1.23 -5.81 -5.31
CA PHE A 20 1.73 -4.44 -5.19
C PHE A 20 3.26 -4.40 -5.10
N ILE A 21 3.84 -5.19 -4.20
CA ILE A 21 5.28 -5.22 -3.96
C ILE A 21 6.04 -5.69 -5.20
N GLU A 22 5.56 -6.74 -5.87
CA GLU A 22 6.15 -7.26 -7.11
C GLU A 22 6.14 -6.20 -8.22
N ASN A 23 4.97 -5.59 -8.49
CA ASN A 23 4.81 -4.58 -9.52
C ASN A 23 5.63 -3.31 -9.22
N ALA A 24 5.63 -2.85 -7.97
CA ALA A 24 6.41 -1.70 -7.55
C ALA A 24 7.92 -1.98 -7.60
N PHE A 25 8.36 -3.20 -7.29
CA PHE A 25 9.76 -3.60 -7.45
C PHE A 25 10.17 -3.66 -8.93
N ALA A 26 9.34 -4.27 -9.80
CA ALA A 26 9.59 -4.28 -11.25
C ALA A 26 9.71 -2.86 -11.83
N TYR A 27 8.87 -1.94 -11.34
CA TYR A 27 8.97 -0.51 -11.65
C TYR A 27 10.30 0.11 -11.19
N GLN A 28 10.75 -0.16 -9.97
CA GLN A 28 12.06 0.30 -9.47
C GLN A 28 13.20 -0.29 -10.29
N GLU A 29 13.14 -1.56 -10.69
CA GLU A 29 14.13 -2.19 -11.56
C GLU A 29 14.19 -1.52 -12.94
N ALA A 30 13.04 -1.26 -13.56
CA ALA A 30 12.96 -0.56 -14.84
C ALA A 30 13.60 0.84 -14.74
N LYS A 31 13.32 1.59 -13.67
CA LYS A 31 13.98 2.88 -13.41
C LYS A 31 15.46 2.73 -13.16
N ASN A 32 15.87 1.68 -12.44
CA ASN A 32 17.27 1.43 -12.13
C ASN A 32 18.10 1.09 -13.38
N LYS A 33 17.53 0.32 -14.32
CA LYS A 33 18.17 -0.01 -15.61
C LYS A 33 18.54 1.25 -16.41
N ARG A 34 17.71 2.29 -16.34
CA ARG A 34 17.93 3.60 -16.98
C ARG A 34 19.02 4.45 -16.30
N ARG A 35 19.50 4.07 -15.10
CA ARG A 35 20.59 4.78 -14.43
C ARG A 35 21.94 4.44 -15.08
N PRO A 36 22.90 5.38 -15.10
CA PRO A 36 24.29 5.06 -15.46
C PRO A 36 24.83 3.90 -14.61
N ASN A 37 25.61 2.99 -15.22
CA ASN A 37 26.07 1.75 -14.56
C ASN A 37 26.65 1.99 -13.15
N LYS A 38 27.51 3.00 -12.99
CA LYS A 38 28.14 3.36 -11.71
C LYS A 38 27.17 3.91 -10.65
N LYS A 39 25.94 4.26 -11.03
CA LYS A 39 24.89 4.84 -10.17
C LYS A 39 23.67 3.93 -10.00
N ARG A 40 23.72 2.70 -10.53
CA ARG A 40 22.64 1.72 -10.32
C ARG A 40 22.55 1.39 -8.83
N TRP A 41 21.33 1.35 -8.35
CA TRP A 41 20.99 0.96 -6.99
C TRP A 41 21.18 -0.55 -6.84
N THR A 42 21.56 -0.96 -5.62
CA THR A 42 21.51 -2.35 -5.19
C THR A 42 20.07 -2.80 -5.07
N GLU A 43 19.85 -4.10 -5.09
CA GLU A 43 18.55 -4.72 -4.84
C GLU A 43 17.94 -4.25 -3.51
N GLU A 44 18.72 -4.27 -2.42
CA GLU A 44 18.28 -3.77 -1.11
C GLU A 44 17.80 -2.31 -1.15
N LYS A 45 18.46 -1.46 -1.96
CA LYS A 45 18.04 -0.06 -2.12
C LYS A 45 16.78 0.07 -2.97
N MET A 46 16.59 -0.78 -3.98
CA MET A 46 15.34 -0.84 -4.73
C MET A 46 14.19 -1.33 -3.85
N MET A 47 14.41 -2.39 -3.05
CA MET A 47 13.43 -2.91 -2.11
C MET A 47 13.03 -1.86 -1.06
N ARG A 48 13.98 -1.10 -0.51
CA ARG A 48 13.65 0.05 0.37
C ARG A 48 12.78 1.10 -0.33
N ALA A 49 12.99 1.35 -1.62
CA ALA A 49 12.17 2.26 -2.38
C ALA A 49 10.78 1.69 -2.66
N THR A 50 10.67 0.39 -2.96
CA THR A 50 9.41 -0.35 -3.07
C THR A 50 8.59 -0.28 -1.79
N ASN A 51 9.20 -0.60 -0.65
CA ASN A 51 8.53 -0.53 0.66
C ASN A 51 8.06 0.89 0.97
N LYS A 52 8.84 1.91 0.56
CA LYS A 52 8.39 3.30 0.68
C LYS A 52 7.14 3.58 -0.16
N MET A 53 7.06 3.08 -1.39
CA MET A 53 5.86 3.23 -2.23
C MET A 53 4.62 2.62 -1.56
N TRP A 54 4.78 1.46 -0.90
CA TRP A 54 3.71 0.84 -0.12
C TRP A 54 3.28 1.70 1.07
N LEU A 55 4.24 2.19 1.87
CA LEU A 55 3.94 3.06 3.02
C LEU A 55 3.29 4.40 2.64
N ASP A 56 3.61 4.91 1.45
CA ASP A 56 2.99 6.11 0.88
C ASP A 56 1.55 5.80 0.44
N PHE A 57 1.31 4.66 -0.22
CA PHE A 57 -0.04 4.17 -0.55
C PHE A 57 -0.91 4.00 0.70
N VAL A 58 -0.44 3.23 1.69
CA VAL A 58 -1.15 3.03 2.97
C VAL A 58 -1.36 4.35 3.71
N GLY A 59 -0.39 5.27 3.63
CA GLY A 59 -0.55 6.63 4.16
C GLY A 59 -1.76 7.35 3.58
N ASN A 60 -1.93 7.31 2.26
CA ASN A 60 -3.07 7.93 1.59
C ASN A 60 -4.40 7.24 1.96
N VAL A 61 -4.40 5.91 2.09
CA VAL A 61 -5.56 5.14 2.55
C VAL A 61 -5.93 5.53 3.98
N PHE A 62 -4.96 5.60 4.89
CA PHE A 62 -5.15 6.00 6.29
C PHE A 62 -5.77 7.39 6.41
N GLU A 63 -5.25 8.37 5.65
CA GLU A 63 -5.74 9.74 5.69
C GLU A 63 -7.19 9.88 5.22
N LYS A 64 -7.61 9.07 4.23
CA LYS A 64 -9.00 9.01 3.78
C LYS A 64 -9.89 8.30 4.79
N LEU A 65 -9.49 7.10 5.22
CA LEU A 65 -10.27 6.26 6.13
C LEU A 65 -10.49 6.91 7.49
N LYS A 66 -9.46 7.55 8.08
CA LYS A 66 -9.60 8.15 9.42
C LYS A 66 -10.71 9.21 9.49
N LEU A 67 -10.98 9.89 8.39
CA LEU A 67 -12.05 10.88 8.30
C LEU A 67 -13.42 10.21 8.18
N GLU A 68 -13.52 9.16 7.38
CA GLU A 68 -14.79 8.43 7.17
C GLU A 68 -15.18 7.60 8.40
N VAL A 69 -14.24 6.88 9.01
CA VAL A 69 -14.46 6.15 10.28
C VAL A 69 -14.93 7.09 11.38
N ARG A 70 -14.39 8.31 11.46
CA ARG A 70 -14.80 9.29 12.48
C ARG A 70 -16.21 9.82 12.26
N LYS A 71 -16.71 9.84 11.02
CA LYS A 71 -18.04 10.34 10.67
C LYS A 71 -19.13 9.28 10.86
N ASP A 72 -18.79 8.01 10.68
CA ASP A 72 -19.74 6.92 10.81
C ASP A 72 -19.97 6.58 12.29
N THR A 73 -21.10 7.01 12.83
CA THR A 73 -21.49 6.74 14.23
C THR A 73 -22.00 5.33 14.47
N SER A 74 -22.19 4.53 13.42
CA SER A 74 -22.69 3.15 13.53
C SER A 74 -21.58 2.11 13.69
N VAL A 75 -20.32 2.50 13.55
CA VAL A 75 -19.15 1.63 13.78
C VAL A 75 -18.46 2.01 15.09
N SER A 76 -17.91 1.02 15.80
CA SER A 76 -17.22 1.24 17.07
C SER A 76 -15.69 1.17 16.95
N SER A 77 -15.20 0.60 15.85
CA SER A 77 -13.80 0.36 15.58
C SER A 77 -13.46 0.54 14.10
N TRP A 78 -12.16 0.53 13.79
CA TRP A 78 -11.69 0.57 12.40
C TRP A 78 -12.00 -0.74 11.68
N GLU A 79 -11.87 -1.86 12.39
CA GLU A 79 -12.15 -3.20 11.91
C GLU A 79 -13.63 -3.34 11.55
N ASP A 80 -14.56 -2.82 12.38
CA ASP A 80 -16.00 -2.79 12.06
C ASP A 80 -16.26 -2.03 10.76
N PHE A 81 -15.60 -0.89 10.58
CA PHE A 81 -15.75 -0.07 9.38
C PHE A 81 -15.21 -0.80 8.14
N ILE A 82 -13.99 -1.37 8.23
CA ILE A 82 -13.37 -2.12 7.15
C ILE A 82 -14.26 -3.30 6.72
N ALA A 83 -14.81 -4.03 7.69
CA ALA A 83 -15.71 -5.16 7.43
C ALA A 83 -17.06 -4.71 6.84
N LYS A 84 -17.70 -3.70 7.44
CA LYS A 84 -19.01 -3.19 7.02
C LYS A 84 -19.01 -2.70 5.57
N TYR A 85 -17.93 -2.09 5.13
CA TYR A 85 -17.79 -1.50 3.79
C TYR A 85 -16.99 -2.37 2.82
N GLU A 86 -16.68 -3.63 3.17
CA GLU A 86 -15.92 -4.56 2.32
C GLU A 86 -14.65 -3.91 1.74
N MET A 87 -13.96 -3.14 2.58
CA MET A 87 -12.87 -2.26 2.14
C MET A 87 -11.66 -3.05 1.63
N LEU A 88 -11.43 -4.27 2.14
CA LEU A 88 -10.34 -5.11 1.69
C LEU A 88 -10.51 -5.50 0.23
N ASP A 89 -11.71 -5.93 -0.18
CA ASP A 89 -12.00 -6.30 -1.57
C ASP A 89 -11.84 -5.10 -2.50
N SER A 90 -12.39 -3.95 -2.09
CA SER A 90 -12.25 -2.69 -2.83
C SER A 90 -10.78 -2.26 -2.99
N LEU A 91 -9.96 -2.47 -1.95
CA LEU A 91 -8.53 -2.16 -1.99
C LEU A 91 -7.74 -3.16 -2.83
N ASP A 92 -8.07 -4.44 -2.79
CA ASP A 92 -7.44 -5.47 -3.62
C ASP A 92 -7.69 -5.20 -5.11
N GLU A 93 -8.92 -4.89 -5.51
CA GLU A 93 -9.26 -4.49 -6.88
C GLU A 93 -8.50 -3.23 -7.32
N ALA A 94 -8.46 -2.22 -6.43
CA ALA A 94 -7.74 -0.98 -6.69
C ALA A 94 -6.23 -1.25 -6.88
N ILE A 95 -5.62 -2.09 -6.04
CA ILE A 95 -4.20 -2.45 -6.11
C ILE A 95 -3.87 -3.19 -7.40
N ILE A 96 -4.69 -4.18 -7.80
CA ILE A 96 -4.50 -4.94 -9.04
C ILE A 96 -4.53 -4.00 -10.26
N SER A 97 -5.30 -2.92 -10.17
CA SER A 97 -5.46 -1.93 -11.23
C SER A 97 -4.36 -0.84 -11.22
N ILE A 98 -3.42 -0.86 -10.27
CA ILE A 98 -2.34 0.14 -10.22
C ILE A 98 -1.35 -0.11 -11.36
N GLU A 99 -1.20 0.90 -12.20
CA GLU A 99 -0.09 1.00 -13.17
C GLU A 99 0.92 2.03 -12.65
N PHE A 100 2.19 1.62 -12.52
CA PHE A 100 3.27 2.50 -12.05
C PHE A 100 3.97 3.20 -13.23
N GLU A 101 3.98 4.53 -13.23
CA GLU A 101 4.57 5.40 -14.26
C GLU A 101 5.84 6.16 -13.82
#